data_AF-A0A920DU67-F1
#
_entry.id   AF-A0A920DU67-F1
#
_cell.length_a   1.000
_cell.length_b   1.000
_cell.length_c   1.000
_cell.angle_alpha   90.00
_cell.angle_beta   90.00
_cell.angle_gamma   90.00
#
_symmetry.space_group_name_H-M   'P 1'
#
loop_
_entity.id
_entity.type
_entity.pdbx_description
1 polymer ?
#
loop_
_entity_poly.entity_id
_entity_poly.type
_entity_poly.pdbx_seq_one_letter_code
_entity_poly.pdbx_strand_id
1 'polypeptide(L)'
;MAVPKRKTTPSKRNMRRSHHRAGTQLFAEDKKSGELRRPHHIDLSTGMYRGKQIIIKKAKKDKDAEGQAPVNTDETTKTIEAPASK
;
A
#
# COMPACT_ATOMS: atom_id res chain seq x y z
N MET A 1 -24.03 -41.59 4.63
CA MET A 1 -23.59 -40.27 5.14
C MET A 1 -24.12 -40.07 6.54
N ALA A 2 -23.28 -39.61 7.48
CA ALA A 2 -23.77 -39.32 8.83
C ALA A 2 -24.57 -38.01 8.84
N VAL A 3 -25.80 -38.05 9.34
CA VAL A 3 -26.70 -36.88 9.44
C VAL A 3 -26.97 -36.59 10.92
N PRO A 4 -26.95 -35.32 11.34
CA PRO A 4 -27.31 -34.98 12.72
C PRO A 4 -28.76 -35.38 13.00
N LYS A 5 -28.96 -36.22 14.03
CA LYS A 5 -30.29 -36.67 14.45
C LYS A 5 -31.18 -35.53 14.99
N ARG A 6 -30.57 -34.44 15.51
CA ARG A 6 -31.27 -33.28 16.10
C ARG A 6 -30.53 -31.98 15.83
N LYS A 7 -31.27 -30.86 15.86
CA LYS A 7 -30.72 -29.50 15.76
C LYS A 7 -29.83 -29.19 16.96
N THR A 8 -28.64 -28.64 16.71
CA THR A 8 -27.78 -28.12 17.80
C THR A 8 -28.42 -26.89 18.43
N THR A 9 -28.56 -26.87 19.76
CA THR A 9 -29.12 -25.73 20.49
C THR A 9 -28.24 -24.48 20.33
N PRO A 10 -28.82 -23.26 20.41
CA PRO A 10 -28.04 -22.03 20.36
C PRO A 10 -26.95 -21.96 21.43
N SER A 11 -27.27 -22.38 22.67
CA SER A 11 -26.31 -22.44 23.78
C SER A 11 -25.11 -23.35 23.44
N LYS A 12 -25.35 -24.59 22.98
CA LYS A 12 -24.26 -25.52 22.59
C LYS A 12 -23.43 -25.00 21.42
N ARG A 13 -24.05 -24.32 20.46
CA ARG A 13 -23.33 -23.67 19.34
C ARG A 13 -22.46 -22.52 19.84
N ASN A 14 -22.99 -21.66 20.71
CA ASN A 14 -22.30 -20.46 21.18
C ASN A 14 -21.15 -20.80 22.13
N MET A 15 -21.33 -21.80 23.01
CA MET A 15 -20.24 -22.32 23.85
C MET A 15 -19.11 -22.92 22.99
N ARG A 16 -19.43 -23.62 21.90
CA ARG A 16 -18.39 -24.10 20.97
C ARG A 16 -17.67 -22.93 20.29
N ARG A 17 -18.40 -21.88 19.93
CA ARG A 17 -17.86 -20.68 19.27
C ARG A 17 -17.20 -19.68 20.22
N SER A 18 -17.20 -19.91 21.54
CA SER A 18 -16.65 -18.95 22.53
C SER A 18 -15.17 -18.65 22.30
N HIS A 19 -14.44 -19.60 21.73
CA HIS A 19 -13.02 -19.47 21.40
C HIS A 19 -12.76 -19.04 19.95
N HIS A 20 -13.81 -18.88 19.13
CA HIS A 20 -13.69 -18.46 17.72
C HIS A 20 -13.52 -16.94 17.58
N ARG A 21 -12.64 -16.34 18.39
CA ARG A 21 -12.31 -14.90 18.29
C ARG A 21 -11.01 -14.71 17.52
N ALA A 22 -10.94 -13.67 16.69
CA ALA A 22 -9.67 -13.21 16.16
C ALA A 22 -8.83 -12.62 17.30
N GLY A 23 -7.53 -12.90 17.31
CA GLY A 23 -6.60 -12.28 18.25
C GLY A 23 -6.26 -10.86 17.82
N THR A 24 -6.06 -9.97 18.80
CA THR A 24 -5.60 -8.59 18.55
C THR A 24 -4.13 -8.60 18.16
N GLN A 25 -3.75 -7.83 17.13
CA GLN A 25 -2.35 -7.59 16.80
C GLN A 25 -1.78 -6.48 17.67
N LEU A 26 -0.55 -6.67 18.14
CA LEU A 26 0.21 -5.64 18.84
C LEU A 26 0.84 -4.68 17.83
N PHE A 27 0.78 -3.40 18.16
CA PHE A 27 1.47 -2.31 17.46
C PHE A 27 2.37 -1.59 18.46
N ALA A 28 3.55 -1.19 18.00
CA ALA A 28 4.53 -0.43 18.73
C ALA A 28 4.86 0.83 17.94
N GLU A 29 5.01 1.94 18.64
CA GLU A 29 5.42 3.20 18.04
C GLU A 29 6.91 3.16 17.66
N ASP A 30 7.24 3.72 16.50
CA ASP A 30 8.63 3.97 16.15
C ASP A 30 9.18 5.21 16.84
N LYS A 31 10.40 5.10 17.37
CA LYS A 31 11.10 6.21 18.02
C LYS A 31 11.55 7.31 17.05
N LYS A 32 11.74 7.02 15.76
CA LYS A 32 12.25 7.98 14.78
C LYS A 32 11.14 8.61 13.93
N SER A 33 10.22 7.79 13.42
CA SER A 33 9.12 8.26 12.56
C SER A 33 7.82 8.55 13.31
N GLY A 34 7.66 8.06 14.53
CA GLY A 34 6.40 8.14 15.28
C GLY A 34 5.29 7.27 14.69
N GLU A 35 5.53 6.52 13.61
CA GLU A 35 4.52 5.67 12.99
C GLU A 35 4.31 4.37 13.78
N LEU A 36 3.07 3.86 13.76
CA LEU A 36 2.71 2.58 14.36
C LEU A 36 3.19 1.43 13.47
N ARG A 37 4.07 0.59 14.02
CA ARG A 37 4.59 -0.61 13.35
C ARG A 37 4.29 -1.87 14.14
N ARG A 38 4.27 -3.02 13.48
CA ARG A 38 4.25 -4.31 14.19
C ARG A 38 5.62 -4.55 14.85
N PRO A 39 5.67 -5.10 16.07
CA PRO A 39 6.92 -5.51 16.68
C PRO A 39 7.75 -6.39 15.73
N HIS A 40 9.06 -6.17 15.69
CA HIS A 40 10.03 -6.88 14.84
C HIS A 40 9.84 -6.74 13.32
N HIS A 41 8.89 -5.93 12.85
CA HIS A 41 8.72 -5.66 11.43
C HIS A 41 9.44 -4.36 11.04
N ILE A 42 9.87 -4.33 9.77
CA ILE A 42 10.39 -3.13 9.13
C ILE A 42 9.21 -2.23 8.82
N ASP A 43 9.38 -0.93 9.01
CA ASP A 43 8.43 0.04 8.53
C ASP A 43 8.55 0.17 7.00
N LEU A 44 7.45 -0.07 6.28
CA LEU A 44 7.41 -0.03 4.82
C LEU A 44 7.43 1.41 4.28
N SER A 45 7.03 2.40 5.08
CA SER A 45 7.01 3.80 4.66
C SER A 45 8.44 4.36 4.60
N THR A 46 9.20 4.21 5.68
CA THR A 46 10.57 4.70 5.80
C THR A 46 11.61 3.68 5.36
N GLY A 47 11.27 2.39 5.34
CA GLY A 47 12.23 1.31 5.08
C GLY A 47 13.21 1.07 6.24
N MET A 48 12.91 1.64 7.42
CA MET A 48 13.80 1.67 8.58
C MET A 48 13.46 0.58 9.60
N TYR A 49 14.49 -0.02 10.19
CA TYR A 49 14.37 -0.92 11.33
C TYR A 49 15.55 -0.77 12.28
N ARG A 50 15.25 -0.59 13.58
CA ARG A 50 16.25 -0.37 14.64
C ARG A 50 17.31 0.69 14.27
N GLY A 51 16.87 1.73 13.57
CA GLY A 51 17.69 2.87 13.16
C GLY A 51 18.57 2.65 11.93
N LYS A 52 18.50 1.48 11.27
CA LYS A 52 19.19 1.18 10.02
C LYS A 52 18.21 1.19 8.84
N GLN A 53 18.64 1.73 7.70
CA GLN A 53 17.89 1.68 6.44
C GLN A 53 18.06 0.28 5.84
N ILE A 54 16.97 -0.49 5.78
CA ILE A 54 17.00 -1.84 5.20
C ILE A 54 16.45 -1.82 3.78
N ILE A 55 15.35 -1.12 3.54
CA ILE A 55 14.74 -1.01 2.21
C ILE A 55 15.22 0.30 1.58
N ILE A 56 16.17 0.22 0.65
CA ILE A 56 16.50 1.35 -0.21
C ILE A 56 15.40 1.42 -1.27
N LYS A 57 14.52 2.43 -1.18
CA LYS A 57 13.51 2.67 -2.22
C LYS A 57 14.23 2.98 -3.52
N LYS A 58 14.26 2.01 -4.43
CA LYS A 58 14.57 2.28 -5.84
C LYS A 58 13.38 3.08 -6.38
N ALA A 59 13.65 4.25 -6.95
CA ALA A 59 12.62 5.09 -7.55
C ALA A 59 11.74 4.24 -8.49
N LYS A 60 10.46 4.08 -8.14
CA LYS A 60 9.50 3.51 -9.06
C LYS A 60 9.24 4.58 -10.12
N LYS A 61 9.53 4.26 -11.38
CA LYS A 61 8.95 4.95 -12.54
C LYS A 61 7.43 4.81 -12.41
N ASP A 62 6.74 5.93 -12.35
CA ASP A 62 5.28 5.99 -12.36
C ASP A 62 4.77 5.25 -13.61
N LYS A 63 3.97 4.21 -13.40
CA LYS A 63 3.24 3.50 -14.46
C LYS A 63 1.76 3.64 -14.17
N ASP A 64 1.26 4.86 -14.19
CA ASP A 64 -0.18 5.16 -14.23
C ASP A 64 -0.38 6.49 -14.97
N ALA A 65 -0.17 6.44 -16.30
CA ALA A 65 -0.71 7.42 -17.24
C ALA A 65 -1.64 6.65 -18.19
N GLU A 66 -2.87 6.40 -17.75
CA GLU A 66 -3.98 6.16 -18.67
C GLU A 66 -4.40 7.52 -19.23
N GLY A 67 -4.03 7.75 -20.49
CA GLY A 67 -4.38 8.95 -21.25
C GLY A 67 -3.87 8.82 -22.67
N GLN A 68 -4.74 8.33 -23.55
CA GLN A 68 -4.79 8.54 -25.01
C GLN A 68 -3.46 8.73 -25.77
N ALA A 69 -3.09 7.77 -26.62
CA ALA A 69 -2.14 7.99 -27.72
C ALA A 69 -2.89 8.05 -29.06
N PRO A 70 -2.30 8.57 -30.16
CA PRO A 70 -1.47 9.77 -30.30
C PRO A 70 -1.96 10.64 -31.48
N VAL A 71 -1.72 11.95 -31.46
CA VAL A 71 -1.68 12.73 -32.71
C VAL A 71 -0.39 13.52 -32.73
N ASN A 72 0.59 12.97 -33.43
CA ASN A 72 1.74 13.73 -33.91
C ASN A 72 1.23 14.67 -35.02
N THR A 73 1.33 15.97 -34.80
CA THR A 73 1.53 16.92 -35.90
C THR A 73 2.85 17.61 -35.64
N ASP A 74 3.80 17.15 -36.44
CA ASP A 74 5.11 17.70 -36.65
C ASP A 74 5.06 19.20 -37.00
N GLU A 75 6.04 19.91 -36.47
CA GLU A 75 6.86 20.87 -37.20
C GLU A 75 6.18 21.85 -38.18
N THR A 76 5.65 22.97 -37.67
CA THR A 76 5.54 24.26 -38.37
C THR A 76 5.31 25.32 -37.28
N THR A 77 6.16 26.28 -36.90
CA THR A 77 7.11 27.10 -37.63
C THR A 77 8.17 27.66 -36.64
N LYS A 78 9.44 27.28 -36.82
CA LYS A 78 10.60 28.04 -36.31
C LYS A 78 11.36 28.59 -37.52
N THR A 79 10.94 29.74 -38.04
CA THR A 79 11.72 30.66 -38.90
C THR A 79 10.84 31.92 -38.98
N ILE A 80 11.26 33.15 -38.66
CA ILE A 80 12.47 33.89 -39.05
C ILE A 80 12.78 34.93 -37.96
N GLU A 81 14.02 34.95 -37.48
CA GLU A 81 14.64 36.14 -36.87
C GLU A 81 14.92 37.18 -37.96
N ALA A 82 14.63 38.46 -37.70
CA ALA A 82 15.44 39.54 -38.23
C ALA A 82 15.52 40.72 -37.23
N PRO A 83 16.71 41.30 -37.03
CA PRO A 83 16.98 42.35 -36.06
C PRO A 83 16.84 43.75 -36.69
N ALA A 84 16.49 44.79 -35.88
CA ALA A 84 17.12 46.13 -35.88
C ALA A 84 16.24 47.24 -35.26
N SER A 85 16.86 47.97 -34.32
CA SER A 85 16.81 49.42 -34.09
C SER A 85 15.50 50.23 -34.23
N LYS A 86 14.93 50.64 -33.09
CA LYS A 86 14.83 52.03 -32.62
C LYS A 86 14.32 52.08 -31.19
#